data_AF-A0A661RFE0-F1
#
_entry.id   AF-A0A661RFE0-F1
#
_cell.length_a   1.000
_cell.length_b   1.000
_cell.length_c   1.000
_cell.angle_alpha   90.00
_cell.angle_beta   90.00
_cell.angle_gamma   90.00
#
_symmetry.space_group_name_H-M   'P 1'
#
loop_
_entity.id
_entity.type
_entity.pdbx_description
1 polymer ?
#
loop_
_entity_poly.entity_id
_entity_poly.type
_entity_poly.pdbx_seq_one_letter_code
_entity_poly.pdbx_strand_id
1 'polypeptide(L)'
;VFIYREIKLSQLADIIRESMVMVGGILLILGVSLALTNYLIDAEVPMKLFALCQAFVSSKLVFLILLNIFLLILGAMLDIFSAIIIMVPLMLPVALEYGVHPVHLGIIFLANMQIGYFTPPVGMNLFIASYRFNKPIVDIYRATIPFMLVLLLSVLIITYWPALSLFLIL
;
A
#
# COMPACT_ATOMS: atom_id res chain seq x y z
N VAL A 1 25.81 2.80 16.63
CA VAL A 1 26.85 2.04 17.38
C VAL A 1 28.26 2.62 17.19
N PHE A 2 28.83 2.65 15.97
CA PHE A 2 30.24 3.09 15.78
C PHE A 2 30.48 4.57 15.44
N ILE A 3 29.56 5.24 14.73
CA ILE A 3 29.78 6.63 14.27
C ILE A 3 29.11 7.65 15.21
N TYR A 4 27.81 7.50 15.47
CA TYR A 4 27.06 8.41 16.36
C TYR A 4 27.06 8.01 17.85
N ARG A 5 27.57 6.81 18.21
CA ARG A 5 27.62 6.26 19.59
C ARG A 5 26.32 6.25 20.42
N GLU A 6 25.16 6.53 19.81
CA GLU A 6 23.86 6.56 20.50
C GLU A 6 23.39 5.20 21.04
N ILE A 7 23.93 4.08 20.53
CA ILE A 7 23.51 2.72 20.88
C ILE A 7 24.73 1.93 21.36
N LYS A 8 24.63 1.38 22.58
CA LYS A 8 25.67 0.51 23.17
C LYS A 8 25.65 -0.87 22.51
N LEU A 9 26.82 -1.47 22.29
CA LEU A 9 26.95 -2.83 21.72
C LEU A 9 26.14 -3.89 22.50
N SER A 10 25.97 -3.71 23.81
CA SER A 10 25.14 -4.58 24.65
C SER A 10 23.64 -4.47 24.37
N GLN A 11 23.15 -3.33 23.88
CA GLN A 11 21.74 -3.12 23.52
C GLN A 11 21.44 -3.58 22.10
N LEU A 12 22.48 -3.88 21.31
CA LEU A 12 22.32 -4.29 19.91
C LEU A 12 21.55 -5.61 19.80
N ALA A 13 21.85 -6.57 20.67
CA ALA A 13 21.19 -7.87 20.68
C ALA A 13 19.68 -7.73 21.01
N ASP A 14 19.33 -6.88 21.96
CA ASP A 14 17.93 -6.64 22.33
C ASP A 14 17.16 -5.91 21.22
N ILE A 15 17.77 -4.89 20.59
CA ILE A 15 17.16 -4.17 19.45
C ILE A 15 16.95 -5.12 18.26
N ILE A 16 17.93 -5.98 17.97
CA ILE A 16 17.80 -7.01 16.93
C ILE A 16 16.65 -7.95 17.29
N ARG A 17 16.58 -8.43 18.53
CA ARG A 17 15.51 -9.34 18.98
C ARG A 17 14.13 -8.70 18.83
N GLU A 18 13.94 -7.48 19.30
CA GLU A 18 12.66 -6.76 19.18
C GLU A 18 12.27 -6.53 17.71
N SER A 19 13.23 -6.13 16.88
CA SER A 19 13.01 -5.95 15.44
C SER A 19 12.63 -7.27 14.76
N MET A 20 13.29 -8.37 15.14
CA MET A 20 13.02 -9.70 14.60
C MET A 20 11.65 -10.24 15.00
N VAL A 21 11.11 -9.86 16.16
CA VAL A 21 9.73 -10.23 16.54
C VAL A 21 8.72 -9.60 15.57
N MET A 22 8.91 -8.33 15.19
CA MET A 22 8.06 -7.69 14.18
C MET A 22 8.19 -8.37 12.81
N VAL A 23 9.42 -8.67 12.38
CA VAL A 23 9.67 -9.38 11.11
C VAL A 23 9.05 -10.78 11.11
N GLY A 24 9.11 -11.50 12.23
CA GLY A 24 8.50 -12.81 12.39
C GLY A 24 6.99 -12.79 12.17
N GLY A 25 6.29 -11.77 12.69
CA GLY A 25 4.87 -11.57 12.42
C GLY A 25 4.58 -11.38 10.92
N ILE A 26 5.39 -10.56 10.24
CA ILE A 26 5.27 -10.33 8.79
C ILE A 26 5.47 -11.64 8.01
N LEU A 27 6.48 -12.44 8.35
CA LEU A 27 6.76 -13.72 7.68
C LEU A 27 5.61 -14.73 7.83
N LEU A 28 5.03 -14.84 9.03
CA LEU A 28 3.86 -15.70 9.24
C LEU A 28 2.68 -15.29 8.36
N ILE A 29 2.41 -13.99 8.33
CA ILE A 29 1.33 -13.44 7.52
C ILE A 29 1.58 -13.66 6.03
N LEU A 30 2.81 -13.47 5.55
CA LEU A 30 3.18 -13.77 4.16
C LEU A 30 2.97 -15.25 3.83
N GLY A 31 3.31 -16.16 4.74
CA GLY A 31 3.05 -17.59 4.58
C GLY A 31 1.56 -17.91 4.42
N VAL A 32 0.70 -17.34 5.28
CA VAL A 32 -0.76 -17.51 5.19
C VAL A 32 -1.32 -16.86 3.92
N SER A 33 -0.81 -15.68 3.54
CA SER A 33 -1.20 -14.96 2.32
C SER A 33 -0.89 -15.76 1.06
N LEU A 34 0.27 -16.41 0.99
CA LEU A 34 0.65 -17.32 -0.10
C LEU A 34 -0.27 -18.54 -0.15
N ALA A 35 -0.57 -19.16 1.00
CA ALA A 35 -1.51 -20.28 1.07
C ALA A 35 -2.91 -19.87 0.60
N LEU A 36 -3.40 -18.70 1.04
CA LEU A 36 -4.67 -18.13 0.59
C LEU A 36 -4.67 -17.84 -0.92
N THR A 37 -3.57 -17.31 -1.46
CA THR A 37 -3.44 -17.05 -2.90
C THR A 37 -3.63 -18.33 -3.71
N ASN A 38 -2.94 -19.41 -3.33
CA ASN A 38 -3.09 -20.70 -3.99
C ASN A 38 -4.52 -21.24 -3.87
N TYR A 39 -5.12 -21.14 -2.68
CA TYR A 39 -6.51 -21.54 -2.48
C TYR A 39 -7.49 -20.74 -3.35
N LEU A 40 -7.29 -19.42 -3.48
CA LEU A 40 -8.14 -18.56 -4.31
C LEU A 40 -8.00 -18.91 -5.80
N ILE A 41 -6.78 -19.25 -6.24
CA ILE A 41 -6.52 -19.74 -7.61
C ILE A 41 -7.28 -21.05 -7.82
N ASP A 42 -7.17 -22.01 -6.90
CA ASP A 42 -7.88 -23.29 -6.98
C ASP A 42 -9.41 -23.13 -6.97
N ALA A 43 -9.93 -22.15 -6.21
CA ALA A 43 -11.35 -21.82 -6.15
C ALA A 43 -11.85 -20.97 -7.33
N GLU A 44 -10.96 -20.65 -8.28
CA GLU A 44 -11.22 -19.83 -9.47
C GLU A 44 -11.81 -18.44 -9.14
N VAL A 45 -11.56 -17.94 -7.93
CA VAL A 45 -12.07 -16.64 -7.48
C VAL A 45 -11.51 -15.49 -8.34
N PRO A 46 -10.19 -15.46 -8.68
CA PRO A 46 -9.66 -14.47 -9.60
C PRO A 46 -10.32 -14.49 -10.97
N MET A 47 -10.62 -15.67 -11.53
CA MET A 47 -11.30 -15.78 -12.84
C MET A 47 -12.73 -15.24 -12.78
N LYS A 48 -13.48 -15.53 -11.72
CA LYS A 48 -14.84 -15.00 -11.53
C LYS A 48 -14.85 -13.49 -11.33
N LEU A 49 -13.91 -12.98 -10.53
CA LEU A 49 -13.72 -11.53 -10.33
C LEU A 49 -13.32 -10.85 -11.65
N PHE A 50 -12.38 -11.44 -12.38
CA PHE A 50 -11.95 -10.92 -13.67
C PHE A 50 -13.10 -10.90 -14.68
N ALA A 51 -13.89 -11.96 -14.80
CA ALA A 51 -15.06 -12.01 -15.68
C ALA A 51 -16.11 -10.96 -15.31
N LEU A 52 -16.37 -10.77 -14.01
CA LEU A 52 -17.24 -9.70 -13.52
C LEU A 52 -16.68 -8.33 -13.88
N CYS A 53 -15.38 -8.11 -13.68
CA CYS A 53 -14.72 -6.87 -14.06
C CYS A 53 -14.79 -6.65 -15.57
N GLN A 54 -14.53 -7.65 -16.40
CA GLN A 54 -14.57 -7.55 -17.87
C GLN A 54 -15.95 -7.17 -18.39
N ALA A 55 -17.02 -7.60 -17.71
CA ALA A 55 -18.38 -7.22 -18.06
C ALA A 55 -18.63 -5.70 -17.93
N PHE A 56 -17.90 -5.02 -17.05
CA PHE A 56 -18.03 -3.57 -16.81
C PHE A 56 -16.81 -2.74 -17.27
N VAL A 57 -15.66 -3.38 -17.49
CA VAL A 57 -14.34 -2.74 -17.64
C VAL A 57 -13.56 -3.45 -18.75
N SER A 58 -13.59 -2.88 -19.95
CA SER A 58 -12.94 -3.43 -21.14
C SER A 58 -11.53 -2.90 -21.38
N SER A 59 -11.09 -1.87 -20.64
CA SER A 59 -9.79 -1.21 -20.83
C SER A 59 -8.94 -1.21 -19.56
N LYS A 60 -7.65 -1.52 -19.72
CA LYS A 60 -6.62 -1.44 -18.67
C LYS A 60 -6.61 -0.10 -17.94
N LEU A 61 -6.86 1.01 -18.66
CA LEU A 61 -6.90 2.35 -18.06
C LEU A 61 -8.07 2.51 -17.08
N VAL A 62 -9.24 2.00 -17.46
CA VAL A 62 -10.44 2.07 -16.62
C VAL A 62 -10.28 1.18 -15.38
N PHE A 63 -9.67 0.00 -15.53
CA PHE A 63 -9.31 -0.86 -14.40
C PHE A 63 -8.38 -0.13 -13.42
N LEU A 64 -7.32 0.51 -13.91
CA LEU A 64 -6.36 1.22 -13.06
C LEU A 64 -6.99 2.43 -12.33
N ILE A 65 -7.93 3.15 -12.96
CA ILE A 65 -8.66 4.23 -12.31
C ILE A 65 -9.56 3.69 -11.19
N LEU A 66 -10.34 2.65 -11.48
CA LEU A 66 -11.21 2.02 -10.49
C LEU A 66 -10.40 1.44 -9.33
N LEU A 67 -9.26 0.82 -9.63
CA LEU A 67 -8.33 0.32 -8.63
C LEU A 67 -7.82 1.46 -7.75
N ASN A 68 -7.37 2.58 -8.32
CA ASN A 68 -6.93 3.74 -7.53
C ASN A 68 -8.03 4.26 -6.60
N ILE A 69 -9.25 4.45 -7.12
CA ILE A 69 -10.38 4.91 -6.30
C ILE A 69 -10.68 3.92 -5.16
N PHE A 70 -10.74 2.63 -5.49
CA PHE A 70 -10.95 1.56 -4.51
C PHE A 70 -9.87 1.57 -3.44
N LEU A 71 -8.60 1.70 -3.84
CA LEU A 71 -7.46 1.75 -2.92
C LEU A 71 -7.46 3.01 -2.06
N LEU A 72 -7.85 4.17 -2.59
CA LEU A 72 -7.95 5.39 -1.78
C LEU A 72 -9.01 5.24 -0.68
N ILE A 73 -10.17 4.66 -1.00
CA ILE A 73 -11.23 4.39 -0.01
C ILE A 73 -10.72 3.39 1.03
N LEU A 74 -10.10 2.29 0.55
CA LEU A 74 -9.63 1.21 1.41
C LEU A 74 -8.47 1.65 2.31
N GLY A 75 -7.53 2.43 1.80
CA GLY A 75 -6.41 2.98 2.56
C GLY A 75 -6.82 4.06 3.55
N ALA A 76 -8.01 4.65 3.37
CA ALA A 76 -8.58 5.57 4.35
C ALA A 76 -9.25 4.83 5.52
N MET A 77 -9.50 3.51 5.40
CA MET A 77 -10.17 2.69 6.43
C MET A 77 -9.27 1.65 7.09
N LEU A 78 -8.26 1.12 6.38
CA LEU A 78 -7.40 0.04 6.84
C LEU A 78 -5.95 0.51 7.02
N ASP A 79 -5.23 -0.16 7.93
CA ASP A 79 -3.79 0.02 8.09
C ASP A 79 -3.02 -0.49 6.85
N ILE A 80 -1.92 0.20 6.46
CA ILE A 80 -1.12 -0.12 5.25
C ILE A 80 -0.73 -1.60 5.24
N PHE A 81 -0.25 -2.13 6.35
CA PHE A 81 0.25 -3.50 6.41
C PHE A 81 -0.89 -4.50 6.26
N SER A 82 -1.99 -4.28 6.98
CA SER A 82 -3.19 -5.13 6.88
C SER A 82 -3.78 -5.13 5.47
N ALA A 83 -3.87 -3.96 4.84
CA ALA A 83 -4.40 -3.82 3.49
C ALA A 83 -3.55 -4.56 2.46
N ILE A 84 -2.23 -4.33 2.46
CA ILE A 84 -1.30 -4.95 1.50
C ILE A 84 -1.36 -6.47 1.58
N ILE A 85 -1.28 -7.01 2.80
CA ILE A 85 -1.23 -8.45 3.06
C ILE A 85 -2.45 -9.19 2.50
N ILE A 86 -3.63 -8.60 2.63
CA ILE A 86 -4.91 -9.24 2.30
C ILE A 86 -5.27 -8.96 0.84
N MET A 87 -5.07 -7.73 0.38
CA MET A 87 -5.60 -7.28 -0.91
C MET A 87 -4.66 -7.52 -2.08
N VAL A 88 -3.34 -7.45 -1.88
CA VAL A 88 -2.37 -7.75 -2.94
C VAL A 88 -2.53 -9.17 -3.50
N PRO A 89 -2.60 -10.26 -2.71
CA PRO A 89 -2.78 -11.60 -3.26
C PRO A 89 -4.09 -11.77 -4.03
N LEU A 90 -5.13 -11.01 -3.66
CA LEU A 90 -6.44 -11.03 -4.33
C LEU A 90 -6.40 -10.25 -5.65
N MET A 91 -5.74 -9.09 -5.68
CA MET A 91 -5.71 -8.18 -6.83
C MET A 91 -4.62 -8.52 -7.84
N LEU A 92 -3.52 -9.13 -7.41
CA LEU A 92 -2.39 -9.51 -8.26
C LEU A 92 -2.80 -10.38 -9.46
N PRO A 93 -3.53 -11.50 -9.30
CA PRO A 93 -3.91 -12.32 -10.44
C PRO A 93 -4.82 -11.57 -11.43
N VAL A 94 -5.75 -10.76 -10.94
CA VAL A 94 -6.62 -9.93 -11.79
C VAL A 94 -5.81 -8.89 -12.56
N ALA A 95 -4.85 -8.23 -11.90
CA ALA A 95 -4.02 -7.22 -12.52
C ALA A 95 -3.07 -7.80 -13.59
N LEU A 96 -2.58 -9.03 -13.39
CA LEU A 96 -1.78 -9.76 -14.36
C LEU A 96 -2.56 -10.03 -15.66
N GLU A 97 -3.84 -10.41 -15.56
CA GLU A 97 -4.73 -10.60 -16.71
C GLU A 97 -4.95 -9.30 -17.50
N TYR A 98 -4.98 -8.13 -16.83
CA TYR A 98 -5.00 -6.81 -17.49
C TYR A 98 -3.63 -6.35 -18.01
N GLY A 99 -2.58 -7.19 -17.92
CA GLY A 99 -1.23 -6.88 -18.37
C GLY A 99 -0.52 -5.82 -17.51
N VAL A 100 -0.84 -5.75 -16.22
CA VAL A 100 -0.15 -4.89 -15.24
C VAL A 100 0.99 -5.67 -14.60
N HIS A 101 2.20 -5.07 -14.60
CA HIS A 101 3.36 -5.71 -13.98
C HIS A 101 3.21 -5.77 -12.44
N PRO A 102 3.55 -6.89 -11.76
CA PRO A 102 3.41 -7.05 -10.31
C PRO A 102 4.06 -5.94 -9.49
N VAL A 103 5.26 -5.51 -9.89
CA VAL A 103 5.98 -4.43 -9.18
C VAL A 103 5.27 -3.10 -9.37
N HIS A 104 4.74 -2.84 -10.56
CA HIS A 104 4.01 -1.61 -10.82
C HIS A 104 2.69 -1.57 -10.01
N LEU A 105 1.99 -2.70 -9.93
CA LEU A 105 0.83 -2.86 -9.06
C LEU A 105 1.19 -2.59 -7.59
N GLY A 106 2.30 -3.15 -7.10
CA GLY A 106 2.78 -2.92 -5.74
C GLY A 106 3.06 -1.44 -5.44
N ILE A 107 3.65 -0.72 -6.39
CA ILE A 107 3.92 0.72 -6.27
C ILE A 107 2.60 1.50 -6.23
N ILE A 108 1.65 1.22 -7.13
CA ILE A 108 0.32 1.84 -7.11
C ILE A 108 -0.37 1.59 -5.77
N PHE A 109 -0.29 0.36 -5.27
CA PHE A 109 -0.88 -0.03 -3.99
C PHE A 109 -0.29 0.79 -2.84
N LEU A 110 1.03 0.77 -2.70
CA LEU A 110 1.75 1.51 -1.65
C LEU A 110 1.46 3.02 -1.71
N ALA A 111 1.49 3.61 -2.91
CA ALA A 111 1.31 5.03 -3.08
C ALA A 111 -0.13 5.47 -2.75
N ASN A 112 -1.15 4.71 -3.13
CA ASN A 112 -2.54 4.97 -2.73
C ASN A 112 -2.76 4.79 -1.22
N MET A 113 -2.20 3.73 -0.63
CA MET A 113 -2.30 3.50 0.83
C MET A 113 -1.67 4.65 1.63
N GLN A 114 -0.53 5.19 1.18
CA GLN A 114 0.08 6.36 1.83
C GLN A 114 -0.85 7.56 1.81
N ILE A 115 -1.53 7.85 0.68
CA ILE A 115 -2.50 8.95 0.62
C ILE A 115 -3.67 8.71 1.58
N GLY A 116 -4.12 7.46 1.71
CA GLY A 116 -5.14 7.06 2.68
C GLY A 116 -4.81 7.47 4.13
N TYR A 117 -3.53 7.40 4.52
CA TYR A 117 -3.04 7.79 5.84
C TYR A 117 -3.02 9.30 6.09
N PHE A 118 -3.06 10.11 5.03
CA PHE A 118 -3.27 11.55 5.11
C PHE A 118 -4.75 11.95 5.08
N THR A 119 -5.66 10.99 4.92
CA THR A 119 -7.10 11.26 4.85
C THR A 119 -7.74 11.05 6.24
N PRO A 120 -8.67 11.91 6.70
CA PRO A 120 -9.14 11.91 8.09
C PRO A 120 -9.74 10.64 8.70
N PRO A 121 -10.38 9.68 7.98
CA PRO A 121 -11.10 8.60 8.65
C PRO A 121 -10.20 7.64 9.45
N VAL A 122 -8.93 7.46 9.06
CA VAL A 122 -7.89 6.82 9.90
C VAL A 122 -6.78 7.81 10.22
N GLY A 123 -6.30 8.58 9.23
CA GLY A 123 -5.54 9.83 9.41
C GLY A 123 -4.34 9.77 10.35
N MET A 124 -3.73 8.60 10.58
CA MET A 124 -2.80 8.39 11.71
C MET A 124 -1.63 9.38 11.70
N ASN A 125 -1.13 9.74 10.51
CA ASN A 125 -0.11 10.77 10.35
C ASN A 125 -0.58 12.15 10.83
N LEU A 126 -1.84 12.51 10.54
CA LEU A 126 -2.45 13.76 11.01
C LEU A 126 -2.66 13.74 12.53
N PHE A 127 -3.05 12.60 13.10
CA PHE A 127 -3.19 12.45 14.56
C PHE A 127 -1.85 12.59 15.29
N ILE A 128 -0.80 11.93 14.80
CA ILE A 128 0.55 12.03 15.37
C ILE A 128 1.07 13.47 15.25
N ALA A 129 0.86 14.12 14.11
CA ALA A 129 1.22 15.52 13.91
C ALA A 129 0.41 16.45 14.85
N SER A 130 -0.90 16.24 14.99
CA SER A 130 -1.76 16.99 15.90
C SER A 130 -1.28 16.89 17.34
N TYR A 131 -0.91 15.68 17.77
CA TYR A 131 -0.33 15.45 19.08
C TYR A 131 1.02 16.17 19.26
N ARG A 132 1.92 16.08 18.26
CA ARG A 132 3.24 16.70 18.31
C ARG A 132 3.22 18.22 18.31
N PHE A 133 2.33 18.82 17.52
CA PHE A 133 2.22 20.28 17.36
C PHE A 133 1.15 20.92 18.25
N ASN A 134 0.38 20.11 18.99
CA ASN A 134 -0.71 20.54 19.88
C ASN A 134 -1.72 21.46 19.17
N LYS A 135 -2.03 21.14 17.91
CA LYS A 135 -2.96 21.87 17.06
C LYS A 135 -4.11 20.95 16.65
N PRO A 136 -5.33 21.47 16.43
CA PRO A 136 -6.45 20.65 16.00
C PRO A 136 -6.16 20.02 14.64
N ILE A 137 -6.63 18.77 14.46
CA ILE A 137 -6.42 17.96 13.25
C ILE A 137 -6.89 18.70 12.00
N VAL A 138 -7.96 19.48 12.10
CA VAL A 138 -8.53 20.25 10.97
C VAL A 138 -7.53 21.29 10.44
N ASP A 139 -6.77 21.94 11.31
CA ASP A 139 -5.77 22.95 10.91
C ASP A 139 -4.58 22.30 10.20
N ILE A 140 -4.13 21.16 10.73
CA ILE A 140 -3.05 20.37 10.12
C ILE A 140 -3.51 19.80 8.79
N TYR A 141 -4.73 19.26 8.73
CA TYR A 141 -5.31 18.72 7.52
C TYR A 141 -5.33 19.79 6.42
N ARG A 142 -5.85 20.99 6.71
CA ARG A 142 -5.84 22.12 5.76
C ARG A 142 -4.45 22.49 5.27
N ALA A 143 -3.45 22.45 6.15
CA ALA A 143 -2.05 22.70 5.77
C ALA A 143 -1.46 21.58 4.89
N THR A 144 -1.95 20.34 5.02
CA THR A 144 -1.48 19.19 4.23
C THR A 144 -2.18 19.00 2.88
N ILE A 145 -3.34 19.64 2.65
CA ILE A 145 -4.06 19.61 1.36
C ILE A 145 -3.15 19.86 0.13
N PRO A 146 -2.29 20.90 0.08
CA PRO A 146 -1.42 21.11 -1.08
C PRO A 146 -0.46 19.94 -1.32
N PHE A 147 0.06 19.32 -0.26
CA PHE A 147 0.91 18.12 -0.39
C PHE A 147 0.11 16.90 -0.82
N MET A 148 -1.13 16.76 -0.34
CA MET A 148 -2.03 15.69 -0.76
C MET A 148 -2.34 15.78 -2.27
N LEU A 149 -2.51 16.98 -2.83
CA LEU A 149 -2.67 17.18 -4.27
C LEU A 149 -1.43 16.76 -5.06
N VAL A 150 -0.22 17.09 -4.56
CA VAL A 150 1.04 16.66 -5.20
C VAL A 150 1.16 15.14 -5.18
N LEU A 151 0.81 14.48 -4.07
CA LEU A 151 0.82 13.02 -3.97
C LEU A 151 -0.21 12.39 -4.90
N LEU A 152 -1.42 12.94 -4.98
CA LEU A 152 -2.46 12.46 -5.89
C LEU A 152 -2.02 12.56 -7.35
N LEU A 153 -1.43 13.70 -7.74
CA LEU A 153 -0.86 13.87 -9.09
C LEU A 153 0.27 12.89 -9.34
N SER A 154 1.14 12.67 -8.36
CA SER A 154 2.24 11.71 -8.47
C SER A 154 1.72 10.29 -8.68
N VAL A 155 0.67 9.88 -7.97
CA VAL A 155 0.02 8.58 -8.15
C VAL A 155 -0.61 8.43 -9.52
N LEU A 156 -1.27 9.47 -10.04
CA LEU A 156 -1.80 9.46 -11.40
C LEU A 156 -0.68 9.34 -12.43
N ILE A 157 0.39 10.12 -12.30
CA ILE A 157 1.57 10.07 -13.19
C ILE A 157 2.17 8.66 -13.16
N ILE A 158 2.38 8.09 -11.98
CA ILE A 158 2.88 6.72 -11.82
C ILE A 158 1.95 5.74 -12.53
N THR A 159 0.65 5.81 -12.27
CA THR A 159 -0.37 4.89 -12.83
C THR A 159 -0.40 4.90 -14.36
N TYR A 160 -0.22 6.06 -15.00
CA TYR A 160 -0.26 6.19 -16.46
C TYR A 160 1.10 6.05 -17.14
N TRP A 161 2.19 6.26 -16.41
CA TRP A 161 3.56 6.14 -16.90
C TRP A 161 4.28 4.97 -16.21
N PRO A 162 3.98 3.71 -16.58
CA PRO A 162 4.58 2.54 -15.98
C PRO A 162 6.10 2.50 -16.16
N ALA A 163 6.65 3.16 -17.18
CA ALA A 163 8.08 3.30 -17.35
C ALA A 163 8.75 4.05 -16.19
N LEU A 164 8.11 4.96 -15.45
CA LEU A 164 8.72 5.59 -14.27
C LEU A 164 8.92 4.60 -13.13
N SER A 165 7.98 3.65 -12.98
CA SER A 165 8.08 2.56 -12.01
C SER A 165 9.02 1.44 -12.44
N LEU A 166 9.12 1.20 -13.75
CA LEU A 166 9.88 0.09 -14.32
C LEU A 166 11.28 0.51 -14.80
N PHE A 167 11.61 1.81 -14.87
CA PHE A 167 12.88 2.31 -15.41
C PHE A 167 14.11 1.77 -14.67
N LEU A 168 13.99 1.55 -13.36
CA LEU A 168 15.06 1.00 -12.51
C LEU A 168 15.15 -0.53 -12.55
N ILE A 169 14.18 -1.20 -13.19
CA ILE A 169 14.05 -2.66 -13.29
C ILE A 169 14.35 -3.14 -14.71
N LEU A 170 14.22 -2.25 -15.71
CA LEU A 170 14.52 -2.50 -17.13
C LEU A 170 16.02 -2.38 -17.47
#